data_AF-A0A7C3PDU6-F1
#
_entry.id   AF-A0A7C3PDU6-F1
#
_cell.length_a   1.000
_cell.length_b   1.000
_cell.length_c   1.000
_cell.angle_alpha   90.00
_cell.angle_beta   90.00
_cell.angle_gamma   90.00
#
_symmetry.space_group_name_H-M   'P 1'
#
loop_
_entity.id
_entity.type
_entity.pdbx_description
1 polymer ?
#
loop_
_entity_poly.entity_id
_entity_poly.type
_entity_poly.pdbx_seq_one_letter_code
_entity_poly.pdbx_strand_id
1 'polypeptide(L)'
;MSSIFSKLRDFVGFNEPEYEYEYDEMDGEEYQNLYQQEHTPPAPAPMTEEESRARRRFRERPMGVTPEVGTTTMSNVIGMPGANGISEVVVMEPRSFEEMPLCIQALRERKSVVLNLTIMDPDQAQRAVDFVAGGTFAIDGHQERIGESIFLFTPSCVHVSTQSSLTQDPVPQPQMRAPRQAAPSPAWATEMRMAQ
;
A
#
# COMPACT_ATOMS: atom_id res chain seq x y z
N MET A 1 -29.05 4.36 -52.74
CA MET A 1 -29.03 3.01 -52.11
C MET A 1 -27.99 2.22 -52.90
N SER A 2 -26.86 1.73 -52.42
CA SER A 2 -26.47 1.19 -51.11
C SER A 2 -24.95 1.01 -51.15
N SER A 3 -24.16 1.80 -50.40
CA SER A 3 -22.68 1.68 -50.38
C SER A 3 -22.09 1.72 -48.98
N ILE A 4 -22.96 1.61 -47.97
CA ILE A 4 -22.62 1.70 -46.54
C ILE A 4 -22.64 0.31 -45.87
N PHE A 5 -23.31 -0.67 -46.48
CA PHE A 5 -23.41 -2.04 -45.97
C PHE A 5 -22.19 -2.91 -46.30
N SER A 6 -21.37 -2.54 -47.28
CA SER A 6 -20.16 -3.31 -47.63
C SER A 6 -19.03 -3.11 -46.61
N LYS A 7 -18.84 -1.89 -46.09
CA LYS A 7 -17.77 -1.58 -45.13
C LYS A 7 -18.00 -2.17 -43.74
N LEU A 8 -19.25 -2.40 -43.36
CA LEU A 8 -19.58 -3.07 -42.09
C LEU A 8 -19.33 -4.58 -42.17
N ARG A 9 -19.40 -5.17 -43.37
CA ARG A 9 -19.12 -6.60 -43.60
C ARG A 9 -17.62 -6.92 -43.64
N ASP A 10 -16.80 -5.95 -44.03
CA ASP A 10 -15.34 -6.11 -44.03
C ASP A 10 -14.71 -5.92 -42.64
N PHE A 11 -15.41 -5.26 -41.71
CA PHE A 11 -14.97 -5.08 -40.32
C PHE A 11 -15.41 -6.22 -39.39
N VAL A 12 -16.53 -6.89 -39.70
CA VAL A 12 -16.93 -8.13 -39.04
C VAL A 12 -16.28 -9.28 -39.80
N GLY A 13 -15.05 -9.62 -39.41
CA GLY A 13 -14.14 -10.61 -40.01
C GLY A 13 -14.74 -11.97 -40.39
N PHE A 14 -15.54 -11.99 -41.46
CA PHE A 14 -16.04 -13.19 -42.14
C PHE A 14 -15.30 -13.46 -43.46
N ASN A 15 -14.10 -12.90 -43.60
CA ASN A 15 -13.22 -13.13 -44.74
C ASN A 15 -11.82 -13.48 -44.22
N GLU A 16 -11.74 -14.56 -43.47
CA GLU A 16 -10.46 -15.23 -43.24
C GLU A 16 -10.13 -16.04 -44.50
N PRO A 17 -8.95 -15.87 -45.14
CA PRO A 17 -8.33 -17.02 -45.78
C PRO A 17 -8.06 -18.03 -44.67
N GLU A 18 -8.49 -19.28 -44.85
CA GLU A 18 -8.22 -20.39 -43.95
C GLU A 18 -6.70 -20.44 -43.67
N TYR A 19 -6.29 -19.93 -42.51
CA TYR A 19 -4.98 -20.18 -41.95
C TYR A 19 -5.05 -21.57 -41.32
N GLU A 20 -4.73 -22.59 -42.11
CA GLU A 20 -4.41 -23.92 -41.59
C GLU A 20 -3.21 -23.77 -40.64
N TYR A 21 -3.48 -23.81 -39.34
CA TYR A 21 -2.46 -24.15 -38.36
C TYR A 21 -2.15 -25.63 -38.56
N GLU A 22 -1.12 -25.94 -39.36
CA GLU A 22 -0.44 -27.23 -39.27
C GLU A 22 0.11 -27.34 -37.85
N TYR A 23 -0.61 -28.07 -37.00
CA TYR A 23 -0.04 -28.67 -35.81
C TYR A 23 0.94 -29.73 -36.32
N ASP A 24 2.24 -29.42 -36.32
CA ASP A 24 3.23 -30.48 -36.25
C ASP A 24 2.90 -31.25 -34.95
N GLU A 25 2.35 -32.45 -35.09
CA GLU A 25 2.21 -33.42 -34.01
C GLU A 25 3.64 -33.74 -33.54
N MET A 26 4.13 -32.97 -32.56
CA MET A 26 5.33 -33.34 -31.82
C MET A 26 5.02 -34.67 -31.13
N ASP A 27 5.65 -35.74 -31.62
CA ASP A 27 5.52 -37.09 -31.09
C ASP A 27 5.62 -37.07 -29.56
N GLY A 28 4.61 -37.63 -28.87
CA GLY A 28 4.50 -37.60 -27.41
C GLY A 28 5.68 -38.24 -26.66
N GLU A 29 6.56 -38.93 -27.36
CA GLU A 29 7.77 -39.56 -26.83
C GLU A 29 8.88 -38.54 -26.48
N GLU A 30 8.90 -37.37 -27.12
CA GLU A 30 9.89 -36.32 -26.85
C GLU A 30 9.56 -35.57 -25.54
N TYR A 31 8.27 -35.35 -25.26
CA TYR A 31 7.82 -34.79 -24.00
C TYR A 31 8.17 -35.68 -22.80
N GLN A 32 8.05 -37.00 -22.96
CA GLN A 32 8.29 -37.95 -21.87
C GLN A 32 9.80 -38.07 -21.54
N ASN A 33 10.68 -37.92 -22.53
CA ASN A 33 12.13 -37.87 -22.30
C ASN A 33 12.59 -36.59 -21.58
N LEU A 34 11.96 -35.44 -21.86
CA LEU A 34 12.31 -34.18 -21.22
C LEU A 34 12.01 -34.19 -19.72
N TYR A 35 10.87 -34.77 -19.32
CA TYR A 35 10.53 -34.97 -17.89
C TYR A 35 11.39 -36.04 -17.20
N GLN A 36 11.83 -37.07 -17.93
CA GLN A 36 12.70 -38.11 -17.38
C GLN A 36 14.11 -37.58 -17.06
N GLN A 37 14.60 -36.58 -17.83
CA GLN A 37 15.96 -36.06 -17.69
C GLN A 37 16.13 -35.10 -16.49
N GLU A 38 15.09 -34.40 -16.05
CA GLU A 38 15.15 -33.51 -14.88
C GLU A 38 15.04 -34.24 -13.51
N HIS A 39 14.58 -35.49 -13.47
CA HIS A 39 14.34 -36.24 -12.23
C HIS A 39 15.41 -37.30 -11.94
N THR A 40 16.70 -36.97 -12.12
CA THR A 40 17.79 -37.76 -11.53
C THR A 40 18.19 -37.12 -10.20
N PRO A 41 17.90 -37.72 -9.03
CA PRO A 41 18.38 -37.20 -7.77
C PRO A 41 19.93 -37.26 -7.76
N PRO A 42 20.64 -36.19 -7.35
CA PRO A 42 22.08 -36.25 -7.23
C PRO A 42 22.46 -37.29 -6.17
N ALA A 43 23.36 -38.20 -6.53
CA ALA A 43 23.92 -39.17 -5.60
C ALA A 43 24.59 -38.43 -4.41
N PRO A 44 24.46 -38.93 -3.18
CA PRO A 44 25.15 -38.33 -2.04
C PRO A 44 26.67 -38.47 -2.21
N ALA A 45 27.37 -37.34 -2.28
CA ALA A 45 28.82 -37.31 -2.23
C ALA A 45 29.31 -37.83 -0.86
N PRO A 46 30.38 -38.64 -0.80
CA PRO A 46 30.97 -39.04 0.47
C PRO A 46 31.57 -37.80 1.16
N MET A 47 30.92 -37.34 2.21
CA MET A 47 31.43 -36.27 3.07
C MET A 47 32.57 -36.82 3.94
N THR A 48 33.78 -36.29 3.74
CA THR A 48 34.92 -36.47 4.64
C THR A 48 34.67 -35.72 5.97
N GLU A 49 34.65 -36.45 7.08
CA GLU A 49 34.28 -36.00 8.43
C GLU A 49 35.33 -35.12 9.17
N GLU A 50 36.14 -34.32 8.46
CA GLU A 50 37.35 -33.74 9.07
C GLU A 50 37.25 -32.28 9.58
N GLU A 51 36.05 -31.72 9.80
CA GLU A 51 35.94 -30.33 10.29
C GLU A 51 35.13 -30.14 11.59
N SER A 52 34.85 -31.22 12.35
CA SER A 52 34.11 -31.09 13.62
C SER A 52 34.97 -31.11 14.89
N ARG A 53 36.31 -31.09 14.78
CA ARG A 53 37.24 -31.22 15.92
C ARG A 53 37.87 -29.93 16.47
N ALA A 54 37.68 -28.77 15.84
CA ALA A 54 38.50 -27.59 16.16
C ALA A 54 37.96 -26.59 17.22
N ARG A 55 36.77 -26.79 17.81
CA ARG A 55 36.19 -25.77 18.74
C ARG A 55 35.91 -26.23 20.17
N ARG A 56 36.27 -27.45 20.56
CA ARG A 56 36.11 -27.95 21.93
C ARG A 56 37.45 -28.11 22.64
N ARG A 57 38.07 -27.00 23.04
CA ARG A 57 39.01 -26.89 24.17
C ARG A 57 39.65 -25.50 24.16
N PHE A 58 39.08 -24.56 24.90
CA PHE A 58 39.79 -23.72 25.88
C PHE A 58 38.80 -22.67 26.40
N ARG A 59 38.41 -22.79 27.68
CA ARG A 59 38.38 -21.71 28.68
C ARG A 59 37.47 -22.08 29.85
N GLU A 60 38.08 -22.81 30.76
CA GLU A 60 38.03 -22.72 32.22
C GLU A 60 36.72 -22.35 32.94
N ARG A 61 36.33 -23.26 33.83
CA ARG A 61 35.56 -23.04 35.07
C ARG A 61 36.37 -22.11 36.01
N PRO A 62 35.71 -21.36 36.91
CA PRO A 62 35.45 -21.96 38.21
C PRO A 62 34.06 -21.69 38.80
N MET A 63 33.71 -22.56 39.75
CA MET A 63 32.60 -22.40 40.69
C MET A 63 32.80 -21.16 41.58
N GLY A 64 31.68 -20.57 42.00
CA GLY A 64 31.60 -19.70 43.17
C GLY A 64 30.14 -19.51 43.57
N VAL A 65 29.70 -20.21 44.61
CA VAL A 65 28.39 -20.04 45.26
C VAL A 65 28.57 -19.12 46.46
N THR A 66 27.82 -18.03 46.52
CA THR A 66 27.29 -17.43 47.76
C THR A 66 25.94 -16.79 47.46
N PRO A 67 24.88 -17.03 48.24
CA PRO A 67 23.68 -16.21 48.19
C PRO A 67 23.82 -15.08 49.20
N GLU A 68 23.95 -13.84 48.74
CA GLU A 68 23.75 -12.69 49.62
C GLU A 68 22.44 -11.99 49.25
N VAL A 69 21.60 -11.87 50.27
CA VAL A 69 20.27 -11.26 50.26
C VAL A 69 20.45 -9.75 50.10
N GLY A 70 20.07 -9.24 48.93
CA GLY A 70 20.07 -7.81 48.63
C GLY A 70 18.73 -7.38 48.05
N THR A 71 17.85 -6.89 48.91
CA THR A 71 16.58 -6.25 48.57
C THR A 71 16.79 -5.11 47.59
N THR A 72 16.45 -5.31 46.32
CA THR A 72 16.15 -4.22 45.37
C THR A 72 15.12 -4.71 44.37
N THR A 73 14.09 -3.89 44.17
CA THR A 73 12.98 -4.10 43.24
C THR A 73 13.50 -4.14 41.81
N MET A 74 13.93 -5.31 41.35
CA MET A 74 14.37 -5.52 39.98
C MET A 74 13.16 -5.99 39.19
N SER A 75 12.55 -5.06 38.44
CA SER A 75 11.61 -5.36 37.37
C SER A 75 12.25 -6.39 36.43
N ASN A 76 11.77 -7.63 36.53
CA ASN A 76 12.24 -8.76 35.74
C ASN A 76 11.67 -8.67 34.32
N VAL A 77 12.17 -7.71 33.53
CA VAL A 77 11.86 -7.60 32.10
C VAL A 77 12.90 -8.39 31.31
N ILE A 78 12.54 -9.63 30.97
CA ILE A 78 13.27 -10.43 29.98
C ILE A 78 12.88 -9.86 28.62
N GLY A 79 13.81 -9.14 27.97
CA GLY A 79 13.60 -8.64 26.61
C GLY A 79 13.37 -9.83 25.67
N MET A 80 12.15 -9.97 25.13
CA MET A 80 11.89 -11.00 24.13
C MET A 80 12.68 -10.67 22.85
N PRO A 81 13.46 -11.60 22.29
CA PRO A 81 14.03 -11.45 20.96
C PRO A 81 12.86 -11.28 19.97
N GLY A 82 12.68 -10.08 19.43
CA GLY A 82 11.53 -9.71 18.59
C GLY A 82 10.54 -8.70 19.20
N ALA A 83 10.66 -8.37 20.50
CA ALA A 83 9.88 -7.31 21.15
C ALA A 83 10.51 -5.91 21.04
N ASN A 84 11.69 -5.81 20.41
CA ASN A 84 12.24 -4.52 20.00
C ASN A 84 11.52 -4.11 18.71
N GLY A 85 10.29 -3.62 18.86
CA GLY A 85 9.43 -3.07 17.81
C GLY A 85 9.97 -1.76 17.26
N ILE A 86 11.17 -1.78 16.69
CA ILE A 86 11.72 -0.67 15.92
C ILE A 86 10.83 -0.51 14.68
N SER A 87 9.93 0.46 14.74
CA SER A 87 9.10 0.85 13.61
C SER A 87 9.98 1.66 12.65
N GLU A 88 10.37 1.05 11.54
CA GLU A 88 11.17 1.70 10.51
C GLU A 88 10.24 2.43 9.53
N VAL A 89 10.64 3.65 9.15
CA VAL A 89 9.96 4.45 8.14
C VAL A 89 10.93 4.70 7.00
N VAL A 90 10.52 4.34 5.79
CA VAL A 90 11.30 4.49 4.55
C VAL A 90 10.67 5.60 3.72
N VAL A 91 11.49 6.52 3.21
CA VAL A 91 11.05 7.55 2.27
C VAL A 91 11.52 7.16 0.88
N MET A 92 10.60 7.14 -0.09
CA MET A 92 10.86 6.78 -1.48
C MET A 92 10.41 7.92 -2.40
N GLU A 93 11.29 8.30 -3.33
CA GLU A 93 11.02 9.27 -4.39
C GLU A 93 11.23 8.60 -5.75
N PRO A 94 10.29 7.74 -6.18
CA PRO A 94 10.41 7.00 -7.43
C PRO A 94 10.33 7.93 -8.64
N ARG A 95 11.02 7.53 -9.72
CA ARG A 95 10.98 8.18 -11.03
C ARG A 95 10.18 7.37 -12.04
N SER A 96 9.96 6.08 -11.77
CA SER A 96 9.24 5.17 -12.65
C SER A 96 8.28 4.27 -11.86
N PHE A 97 7.24 3.81 -12.55
CA PHE A 97 6.29 2.83 -12.03
C PHE A 97 6.95 1.49 -11.66
N GLU A 98 8.08 1.15 -12.28
CA GLU A 98 8.81 -0.10 -12.03
C GLU A 98 9.33 -0.24 -10.59
N GLU A 99 9.41 0.86 -9.85
CA GLU A 99 9.89 0.89 -8.46
C GLU A 99 8.79 0.53 -7.43
N MET A 100 7.52 0.49 -7.84
CA MET A 100 6.38 0.26 -6.93
C MET A 100 6.40 -1.09 -6.20
N PRO A 101 6.88 -2.20 -6.79
CA PRO A 101 7.06 -3.45 -6.07
C PRO A 101 7.99 -3.34 -4.85
N LEU A 102 8.97 -2.43 -4.87
CA LEU A 102 9.87 -2.20 -3.73
C LEU A 102 9.11 -1.60 -2.54
N CYS A 103 8.12 -0.73 -2.79
CA CYS A 103 7.25 -0.20 -1.75
C CYS A 103 6.49 -1.33 -1.04
N ILE A 104 5.93 -2.27 -1.81
CA ILE A 104 5.19 -3.42 -1.27
C ILE A 104 6.13 -4.34 -0.47
N GLN A 105 7.34 -4.56 -0.95
CA GLN A 105 8.33 -5.34 -0.21
C GLN A 105 8.64 -4.69 1.15
N ALA A 106 8.89 -3.38 1.18
CA ALA A 106 9.13 -2.67 2.44
C ALA A 106 7.95 -2.77 3.41
N LEU A 107 6.71 -2.66 2.91
CA LEU A 107 5.51 -2.83 3.73
C LEU A 107 5.40 -4.26 4.29
N ARG A 108 5.75 -5.29 3.51
CA ARG A 108 5.78 -6.69 3.98
C ARG A 108 6.85 -6.95 5.04
N GLU A 109 7.95 -6.20 4.99
CA GLU A 109 9.00 -6.19 6.02
C GLU A 109 8.60 -5.41 7.28
N ARG A 110 7.32 -4.99 7.39
CA ARG A 110 6.76 -4.20 8.49
C ARG A 110 7.35 -2.78 8.58
N LYS A 111 7.79 -2.22 7.47
CA LYS A 111 8.27 -0.84 7.37
C LYS A 111 7.16 0.06 6.82
N SER A 112 7.00 1.25 7.39
CA SER A 112 6.09 2.26 6.81
C SER A 112 6.79 2.96 5.65
N VAL A 113 6.06 3.32 4.60
CA VAL A 113 6.62 3.95 3.39
C VAL A 113 5.97 5.30 3.16
N VAL A 114 6.79 6.35 3.07
CA VAL A 114 6.40 7.65 2.56
C VAL A 114 6.78 7.71 1.09
N LEU A 115 5.78 7.80 0.22
CA LEU A 115 5.93 7.80 -1.21
C LEU A 115 5.75 9.23 -1.76
N ASN A 116 6.83 9.81 -2.28
CA ASN A 116 6.83 11.13 -2.90
C ASN A 116 6.82 10.98 -4.43
N LEU A 117 5.71 11.33 -5.07
CA LEU A 117 5.49 11.22 -6.51
C LEU A 117 5.60 12.57 -7.24
N THR A 118 6.13 13.61 -6.59
CA THR A 118 6.18 14.97 -7.14
C THR A 118 6.90 15.07 -8.49
N ILE A 119 7.90 14.21 -8.72
CA ILE A 119 8.72 14.20 -9.94
C ILE A 119 8.23 13.23 -11.02
N MET A 120 7.17 12.46 -10.73
CA MET A 120 6.64 11.43 -11.63
C MET A 120 5.51 12.03 -12.49
N ASP A 121 5.38 11.56 -13.73
CA ASP A 121 4.26 11.98 -14.59
C ASP A 121 2.92 11.65 -13.92
N PRO A 122 1.90 12.54 -14.00
CA PRO A 122 0.65 12.41 -13.25
C PRO A 122 -0.09 11.09 -13.56
N ASP A 123 -0.07 10.64 -14.81
CA ASP A 123 -0.70 9.38 -15.22
C ASP A 123 0.02 8.17 -14.60
N GLN A 124 1.36 8.22 -14.52
CA GLN A 124 2.13 7.16 -13.87
C GLN A 124 1.97 7.23 -12.34
N ALA A 125 1.92 8.43 -11.77
CA ALA A 125 1.77 8.65 -10.33
C ALA A 125 0.44 8.07 -9.85
N GLN A 126 -0.65 8.28 -10.59
CA GLN A 126 -1.94 7.68 -10.29
C GLN A 126 -1.86 6.15 -10.30
N ARG A 127 -1.30 5.55 -11.35
CA ARG A 127 -1.10 4.09 -11.43
C ARG A 127 -0.26 3.54 -10.29
N ALA A 128 0.78 4.26 -9.90
CA ALA A 128 1.65 3.93 -8.79
C ALA A 128 0.88 3.88 -7.46
N VAL A 129 0.08 4.91 -7.17
CA VAL A 129 -0.77 4.94 -5.98
C VAL A 129 -1.75 3.78 -6.00
N ASP A 130 -2.44 3.52 -7.11
CA ASP A 130 -3.40 2.43 -7.22
C ASP A 130 -2.76 1.05 -6.99
N PHE A 131 -1.54 0.84 -7.53
CA PHE A 131 -0.78 -0.39 -7.32
C PHE A 131 -0.38 -0.57 -5.85
N VAL A 132 0.20 0.48 -5.24
CA VAL A 132 0.65 0.41 -3.84
C VAL A 132 -0.53 0.30 -2.89
N ALA A 133 -1.64 0.99 -3.17
CA ALA A 133 -2.90 0.86 -2.46
C ALA A 133 -3.45 -0.58 -2.50
N GLY A 134 -3.46 -1.21 -3.68
CA GLY A 134 -3.87 -2.60 -3.83
C GLY A 134 -3.01 -3.57 -3.00
N GLY A 135 -1.69 -3.41 -3.02
CA GLY A 135 -0.78 -4.22 -2.21
C GLY A 135 -0.88 -3.93 -0.71
N THR A 136 -1.13 -2.68 -0.32
CA THR A 136 -1.34 -2.28 1.09
C THR A 136 -2.63 -2.87 1.62
N PHE A 137 -3.71 -2.84 0.84
CA PHE A 137 -4.99 -3.47 1.20
C PHE A 137 -4.84 -4.98 1.41
N ALA A 138 -4.06 -5.66 0.57
CA ALA A 138 -3.83 -7.10 0.67
C ALA A 138 -3.09 -7.55 1.96
N ILE A 139 -2.41 -6.63 2.66
CA ILE A 139 -1.69 -6.89 3.91
C ILE A 139 -2.39 -6.28 5.14
N ASP A 140 -3.66 -5.88 5.00
CA ASP A 140 -4.43 -5.16 6.02
C ASP A 140 -3.72 -3.87 6.50
N GLY A 141 -2.98 -3.23 5.59
CA GLY A 141 -2.30 -1.98 5.86
C GLY A 141 -3.23 -0.78 5.81
N HIS A 142 -2.67 0.39 6.10
CA HIS A 142 -3.37 1.66 6.03
C HIS A 142 -2.67 2.61 5.06
N GLN A 143 -3.45 3.46 4.39
CA GLN A 143 -2.94 4.49 3.50
C GLN A 143 -3.49 5.85 3.91
N GLU A 144 -2.67 6.88 3.85
CA GLU A 144 -3.07 8.25 4.16
C GLU A 144 -2.41 9.22 3.18
N ARG A 145 -3.17 10.17 2.65
CA ARG A 145 -2.61 11.25 1.83
C ARG A 145 -2.15 12.38 2.75
N ILE A 146 -0.84 12.62 2.79
CA ILE A 146 -0.24 13.62 3.68
C ILE A 146 0.18 14.92 2.96
N GLY A 147 0.11 14.96 1.63
CA GLY A 147 0.43 16.14 0.83
C GLY A 147 -0.06 16.06 -0.61
N GLU A 148 0.39 17.02 -1.43
CA GLU A 148 0.23 16.96 -2.89
C GLU A 148 1.21 15.95 -3.46
N SER A 149 0.72 14.89 -4.10
CA SER A 149 1.53 13.78 -4.62
C SER A 149 2.42 13.07 -3.59
N ILE A 150 2.11 13.22 -2.29
CA ILE A 150 2.82 12.53 -1.20
C ILE A 150 1.84 11.68 -0.39
N PHE A 151 2.16 10.39 -0.27
CA PHE A 151 1.32 9.37 0.36
C PHE A 151 2.10 8.62 1.44
N LEU A 152 1.43 8.29 2.53
CA LEU A 152 1.93 7.42 3.58
C LEU A 152 1.22 6.07 3.47
N PHE A 153 2.00 4.99 3.39
CA PHE A 153 1.51 3.62 3.48
C PHE A 153 2.11 2.97 4.72
N THR A 154 1.27 2.29 5.50
CA THR A 154 1.70 1.63 6.73
C THR A 154 1.24 0.18 6.77
N PRO A 155 2.03 -0.74 7.32
CA PRO A 155 1.60 -2.12 7.56
C PRO A 155 0.58 -2.19 8.70
N SER A 156 -0.11 -3.32 8.85
CA SER A 156 -1.16 -3.56 9.86
C SER A 156 -0.72 -3.36 11.32
N CYS A 157 0.59 -3.38 11.61
CA CYS A 157 1.12 -3.16 12.96
C CYS A 157 1.32 -1.68 13.33
N VAL A 158 0.98 -0.74 12.45
CA VAL A 158 1.13 0.71 12.67
C VAL A 158 -0.24 1.38 12.60
N HIS A 159 -0.61 2.09 13.66
CA HIS A 159 -1.82 2.89 13.70
C HIS A 159 -1.51 4.33 13.32
N VAL A 160 -2.25 4.88 12.35
CA VAL A 160 -2.14 6.28 11.91
C VAL A 160 -3.32 7.05 12.50
N SER A 161 -3.05 8.18 13.14
CA SER A 161 -4.08 9.10 13.63
C SER A 161 -3.82 10.48 13.02
N THR A 162 -4.70 10.90 12.11
CA THR A 162 -4.64 12.24 11.51
C THR A 162 -5.48 13.22 12.31
N GLN A 163 -4.85 14.26 12.86
CA GLN A 163 -5.56 15.42 13.40
C GLN A 163 -5.86 16.37 12.25
N SER A 164 -6.85 16.01 11.44
CA SER A 164 -7.33 16.86 10.36
C SER A 164 -8.10 18.02 10.99
N SER A 165 -7.41 19.11 11.32
CA SER A 165 -8.03 20.38 11.67
C SER A 165 -8.75 20.95 10.45
N LEU A 166 -10.06 20.71 10.39
CA LEU A 166 -11.09 21.65 9.90
C LEU A 166 -10.69 22.46 8.65
N THR A 167 -10.71 21.84 7.47
CA THR A 167 -11.22 22.53 6.28
C THR A 167 -12.72 22.28 6.18
N GLN A 168 -13.42 22.68 7.23
CA GLN A 168 -14.83 22.99 7.09
C GLN A 168 -14.85 24.38 6.49
N ASP A 169 -15.03 24.48 5.17
CA ASP A 169 -15.53 25.72 4.59
C ASP A 169 -16.70 26.17 5.47
N PRO A 170 -16.66 27.38 6.05
CA PRO A 170 -17.79 27.84 6.84
C PRO A 170 -18.97 27.91 5.88
N VAL A 171 -19.87 26.92 5.97
CA VAL A 171 -21.17 26.97 5.34
C VAL A 171 -21.74 28.34 5.69
N PRO A 172 -22.01 29.23 4.72
CA PRO A 172 -22.61 30.51 5.02
C PRO A 172 -23.94 30.20 5.70
N GLN A 173 -24.00 30.41 7.01
CA GLN A 173 -25.26 30.31 7.73
C GLN A 173 -26.21 31.30 7.04
N PRO A 174 -27.42 30.88 6.64
CA PRO A 174 -28.41 31.81 6.14
C PRO A 174 -28.67 32.79 7.28
N GLN A 175 -28.13 34.00 7.17
CA GLN A 175 -28.38 35.05 8.13
C GLN A 175 -29.89 35.24 8.18
N MET A 176 -30.52 34.82 9.28
CA MET A 176 -31.93 35.06 9.53
C MET A 176 -32.11 36.58 9.47
N ARG A 177 -32.77 37.02 8.40
CA ARG A 177 -33.04 38.43 8.14
C ARG A 177 -33.66 39.05 9.39
N ALA A 178 -32.98 40.04 9.97
CA ALA A 178 -33.54 40.83 11.06
C ALA A 178 -34.93 41.35 10.66
N PRO A 179 -35.90 41.40 11.59
CA PRO A 179 -37.24 41.89 11.29
C PRO A 179 -37.10 43.33 10.76
N ARG A 180 -37.59 43.56 9.53
CA ARG A 180 -37.66 44.90 8.95
C ARG A 180 -38.39 45.80 9.94
N GLN A 181 -37.72 46.87 10.39
CA GLN A 181 -38.42 47.96 11.05
C GLN A 181 -39.54 48.44 10.12
N ALA A 182 -40.75 48.49 10.66
CA ALA A 182 -41.92 48.97 9.92
C ALA A 182 -41.65 50.40 9.44
N ALA A 183 -41.96 50.66 8.17
CA ALA A 183 -41.86 52.00 7.60
C ALA A 183 -42.73 52.98 8.41
N PRO A 184 -42.28 54.24 8.60
CA PRO A 184 -43.09 55.24 9.28
C PRO A 184 -44.39 55.49 8.49
N SER A 185 -45.49 55.62 9.22
CA SER A 185 -46.83 55.88 8.68
C SER A 185 -46.82 57.11 7.76
N PRO A 186 -47.43 57.05 6.57
CA PRO A 186 -47.47 58.18 5.65
C PRO A 186 -48.36 59.30 6.20
N ALA A 187 -47.94 60.55 5.97
CA ALA A 187 -48.46 61.77 6.60
C ALA A 187 -49.96 62.07 6.35
N TRP A 188 -50.60 61.40 5.39
CA TRP A 188 -52.02 61.57 5.09
C TRP A 188 -52.96 60.91 6.11
N ALA A 189 -52.46 60.05 7.00
CA ALA A 189 -53.25 59.42 8.06
C ALA A 189 -53.70 60.40 9.16
N THR A 190 -53.19 61.63 9.17
CA THR A 190 -53.45 62.63 10.22
C THR A 190 -54.67 63.51 9.95
N GLU A 191 -55.20 63.52 8.73
CA GLU A 191 -56.24 64.49 8.32
C GLU A 191 -57.68 64.04 8.65
N MET A 192 -57.89 62.76 8.97
CA MET A 192 -59.21 62.25 9.35
C MET A 192 -59.56 62.42 10.84
N ARG A 193 -58.65 62.98 11.67
CA ARG A 193 -58.86 63.08 13.13
C ARG A 193 -59.27 64.48 13.63
N MET A 194 -59.45 65.45 12.73
CA MET A 194 -59.82 66.84 13.08
C MET A 194 -61.23 67.26 12.63
N ALA A 195 -62.08 66.32 12.22
CA ALA A 195 -63.50 66.58 11.99
C ALA A 195 -64.35 65.89 13.07
N GLN A 196 -64.30 66.43 14.30
CA GLN A 196 -65.35 66.33 15.32
C GLN A 196 -65.22 67.49 16.30
#